data_AF-A0A1I3PV28-F1
#
_entry.id   AF-A0A1I3PV28-F1
#
_cell.length_a   1.000
_cell.length_b   1.000
_cell.length_c   1.000
_cell.angle_alpha   90.00
_cell.angle_beta   90.00
_cell.angle_gamma   90.00
#
_symmetry.space_group_name_H-M   'P 1'
#
loop_
_entity.id
_entity.type
_entity.pdbx_description
1 polymer ?
#
loop_
_entity_poly.entity_id
_entity_poly.type
_entity_poly.pdbx_seq_one_letter_code
_entity_poly.pdbx_strand_id
1 'polypeptide(L)'
;MKKLFFSAAALMCGTVMFAQSNNSSVLSQGNNNISAVTQSGLTNDSDVDQVGDDNDSAVDQNGTLNASEVRQASGYGPLRNRNTSTVDQDGTSNDSFVWQDGDDNTSSIDQDGTSNDSYVDQWGDFNDNDVSQDGVNNDSDVLQGYNGNNHVSSVDQVGDDNVSYVWQDGDSNTSEVDQGGDRNDSSVNQDGDNNISDVLQGFAGDDNTSVVDQDGDNNNSNVDQWGDFNDSSVTQDGDNNDSDVFQGYPGDYNTSDVDQIGDDNTSYVSQDGGNNTSDVDQDGNLNDSNVNQDGFFNSSAVFQTGNSNLSTTDQIGNANGSSQIQTGSDNESYVSQIGNNNGSFVAQVGDLNDSDVEQLGNLNNSSVAQNGNDNSSDVDQIGNSNGSSVAQAGNDNTSIVAQTGNANTSTVAQSGDLHLSTVAQNGMGNISNVTQVGLSHTSDVFQNGNANNSIVTQTGNTHVSDVDQIGNGNTSTVTQSN
;
A
#
# COMPACT_ATOMS: atom_id res chain seq x y z
N MET A 1 75.51 -27.97 33.80
CA MET A 1 74.40 -27.05 34.11
C MET A 1 74.78 -25.63 33.71
N LYS A 2 74.57 -25.24 32.44
CA LYS A 2 74.52 -23.84 31.99
C LYS A 2 73.68 -23.80 30.71
N LYS A 3 72.42 -24.19 30.83
CA LYS A 3 71.36 -23.80 29.90
C LYS A 3 70.63 -22.63 30.55
N LEU A 4 69.92 -21.83 29.75
CA LEU A 4 68.80 -21.00 30.20
C LEU A 4 69.14 -19.60 30.75
N PHE A 5 69.70 -18.70 29.93
CA PHE A 5 69.63 -17.25 30.23
C PHE A 5 69.34 -16.34 29.02
N PHE A 6 69.15 -16.88 27.82
CA PHE A 6 68.87 -16.10 26.61
C PHE A 6 67.47 -16.31 26.01
N SER A 7 66.56 -16.98 26.72
CA SER A 7 65.16 -17.14 26.29
C SER A 7 64.17 -16.28 27.06
N ALA A 8 64.60 -15.56 28.11
CA ALA A 8 63.70 -14.71 28.90
C ALA A 8 63.54 -13.30 28.30
N ALA A 9 64.58 -12.75 27.65
CA ALA A 9 64.50 -11.43 27.02
C ALA A 9 63.79 -11.45 25.65
N ALA A 10 63.84 -12.57 24.91
CA ALA A 10 63.11 -12.74 23.66
C ALA A 10 61.62 -13.09 23.87
N LEU A 11 61.26 -13.56 25.08
CA LEU A 11 59.87 -13.84 25.45
C LEU A 11 59.18 -12.64 26.14
N MET A 12 59.96 -11.65 26.61
CA MET A 12 59.48 -10.41 27.25
C MET A 12 59.53 -9.16 26.35
N CYS A 13 59.93 -9.29 25.09
CA CYS A 13 59.44 -8.42 24.02
C CYS A 13 58.25 -9.16 23.39
N GLY A 14 57.21 -9.42 24.17
CA GLY A 14 56.05 -8.54 24.14
C GLY A 14 55.33 -8.81 22.82
N THR A 15 54.51 -9.86 22.68
CA THR A 15 53.23 -9.91 23.39
C THR A 15 52.86 -8.52 23.90
N VAL A 16 52.71 -7.58 22.97
CA VAL A 16 51.62 -6.63 23.08
C VAL A 16 50.40 -7.53 23.22
N MET A 17 50.09 -7.88 24.47
CA MET A 17 48.76 -8.26 24.81
C MET A 17 47.95 -7.08 24.31
N PHE A 18 47.25 -7.25 23.19
CA PHE A 18 46.03 -6.50 23.01
C PHE A 18 45.22 -6.85 24.25
N ALA A 19 45.24 -5.94 25.22
CA ALA A 19 44.28 -6.00 26.29
C ALA A 19 42.92 -5.92 25.58
N GLN A 20 42.08 -6.93 25.77
CA GLN A 20 40.66 -6.75 25.55
C GLN A 20 40.26 -5.55 26.42
N SER A 21 40.00 -4.42 25.79
CA SER A 21 39.61 -3.19 26.47
C SER A 21 38.09 -3.11 26.44
N ASN A 22 37.43 -4.15 26.97
CA ASN A 22 35.98 -4.14 27.09
C ASN A 22 35.63 -3.31 28.34
N ASN A 23 34.68 -2.40 28.20
CA ASN A 23 34.18 -1.55 29.27
C ASN A 23 32.72 -1.93 29.51
N SER A 24 32.37 -2.15 30.78
CA SER A 24 30.99 -2.40 31.18
C SER A 24 30.70 -1.62 32.45
N SER A 25 29.60 -0.88 32.43
CA SER A 25 29.04 -0.14 33.56
C SER A 25 27.66 -0.70 33.84
N VAL A 26 27.40 -1.06 35.11
CA VAL A 26 26.08 -1.52 35.55
C VAL A 26 25.72 -0.73 36.80
N LEU A 27 24.70 0.10 36.72
CA LEU A 27 24.08 0.82 37.83
C LEU A 27 22.72 0.19 38.09
N SER A 28 22.47 -0.26 39.32
CA SER A 28 21.19 -0.88 39.69
C SER A 28 20.71 -0.32 41.03
N GLN A 29 19.55 0.33 41.02
CA GLN A 29 18.96 1.04 42.15
C GLN A 29 17.53 0.57 42.43
N GLY A 30 17.37 -0.34 43.40
CA GLY A 30 16.09 -0.86 43.90
C GLY A 30 16.23 -2.30 44.40
N ASN A 31 15.13 -3.06 44.47
CA ASN A 31 15.10 -4.45 44.95
C ASN A 31 15.04 -5.45 43.78
N ASN A 32 15.73 -6.60 43.88
CA ASN A 32 15.63 -7.74 42.94
C ASN A 32 15.97 -7.52 41.46
N ASN A 33 16.58 -6.40 41.07
CA ASN A 33 17.07 -6.24 39.71
C ASN A 33 18.19 -7.27 39.37
N ILE A 34 18.15 -7.82 38.17
CA ILE A 34 19.11 -8.77 37.61
C ILE A 34 19.74 -8.10 36.38
N SER A 35 21.06 -8.12 36.30
CA SER A 35 21.79 -7.63 35.13
C SER A 35 22.95 -8.58 34.83
N ALA A 36 23.06 -9.03 33.59
CA ALA A 36 24.11 -9.91 33.11
C ALA A 36 24.73 -9.32 31.83
N VAL A 37 25.99 -8.90 31.93
CA VAL A 37 26.77 -8.41 30.78
C VAL A 37 27.92 -9.38 30.49
N THR A 38 27.95 -9.93 29.27
CA THR A 38 29.02 -10.80 28.76
C THR A 38 29.62 -10.13 27.53
N GLN A 39 30.95 -9.95 27.50
CA GLN A 39 31.65 -9.30 26.39
C GLN A 39 32.86 -10.14 25.97
N SER A 40 32.86 -10.63 24.73
CA SER A 40 33.96 -11.41 24.15
C SER A 40 34.53 -10.66 22.94
N GLY A 41 35.83 -10.37 22.93
CA GLY A 41 36.49 -9.69 21.80
C GLY A 41 37.26 -8.44 22.20
N LEU A 42 37.32 -7.38 21.37
CA LEU A 42 38.16 -6.18 21.61
C LEU A 42 37.32 -4.90 21.63
N THR A 43 37.46 -4.07 22.67
CA THR A 43 36.89 -2.70 22.73
C THR A 43 35.37 -2.60 22.71
N ASN A 44 34.65 -3.61 23.22
CA ASN A 44 33.20 -3.52 23.38
C ASN A 44 32.86 -2.62 24.60
N ASP A 45 31.82 -1.79 24.48
CA ASP A 45 31.32 -0.92 25.54
C ASP A 45 29.86 -1.27 25.84
N SER A 46 29.50 -1.32 27.12
CA SER A 46 28.13 -1.61 27.56
C SER A 46 27.81 -0.78 28.80
N ASP A 47 26.72 -0.01 28.79
CA ASP A 47 26.22 0.71 29.97
C ASP A 47 24.78 0.28 30.27
N VAL A 48 24.53 -0.19 31.48
CA VAL A 48 23.22 -0.63 31.93
C VAL A 48 22.83 0.16 33.18
N ASP A 49 21.79 0.97 33.11
CA ASP A 49 21.22 1.69 34.27
C ASP A 49 19.78 1.21 34.54
N GLN A 50 19.59 0.51 35.66
CA GLN A 50 18.32 -0.01 36.13
C GLN A 50 17.88 0.73 37.39
N VAL A 51 16.82 1.53 37.32
CA VAL A 51 16.23 2.24 38.46
C VAL A 51 14.80 1.75 38.66
N GLY A 52 14.54 0.99 39.73
CA GLY A 52 13.26 0.29 39.97
C GLY A 52 13.41 -1.04 40.70
N ASP A 53 12.33 -1.80 40.88
CA ASP A 53 12.30 -3.11 41.58
C ASP A 53 11.88 -4.25 40.63
N ASP A 54 12.64 -5.35 40.51
CA ASP A 54 12.43 -6.58 39.68
C ASP A 54 12.81 -6.49 38.17
N ASN A 55 13.66 -5.54 37.74
CA ASN A 55 14.10 -5.40 36.34
C ASN A 55 15.12 -6.48 35.93
N ASP A 56 15.07 -7.00 34.70
CA ASP A 56 16.07 -7.91 34.12
C ASP A 56 16.70 -7.30 32.87
N SER A 57 18.03 -7.38 32.76
CA SER A 57 18.78 -6.94 31.58
C SER A 57 19.86 -7.96 31.25
N ALA A 58 19.92 -8.43 30.00
CA ALA A 58 20.98 -9.29 29.51
C ALA A 58 21.65 -8.63 28.31
N VAL A 59 22.97 -8.50 28.33
CA VAL A 59 23.76 -7.99 27.21
C VAL A 59 24.85 -9.02 26.91
N ASP A 60 24.86 -9.61 25.72
CA ASP A 60 25.98 -10.38 25.17
C ASP A 60 26.56 -9.65 23.95
N GLN A 61 27.89 -9.54 23.88
CA GLN A 61 28.58 -8.83 22.81
C GLN A 61 29.80 -9.64 22.39
N ASN A 62 29.74 -10.40 21.30
CA ASN A 62 30.90 -11.11 20.74
C ASN A 62 31.43 -10.40 19.49
N GLY A 63 32.53 -9.64 19.61
CA GLY A 63 32.91 -8.76 18.53
C GLY A 63 34.04 -7.78 18.78
N THR A 64 34.14 -6.76 17.91
CA THR A 64 35.05 -5.64 18.16
C THR A 64 34.34 -4.30 18.01
N LEU A 65 34.45 -3.41 19.01
CA LEU A 65 33.84 -2.06 19.03
C LEU A 65 32.30 -2.05 19.12
N ASN A 66 31.66 -3.13 19.59
CA ASN A 66 30.20 -3.12 19.79
C ASN A 66 29.85 -2.23 20.99
N ALA A 67 28.83 -1.39 20.86
CA ALA A 67 28.32 -0.51 21.90
C ALA A 67 26.86 -0.89 22.22
N SER A 68 26.52 -0.91 23.51
CA SER A 68 25.14 -1.08 23.97
C SER A 68 24.86 -0.16 25.15
N GLU A 69 23.68 0.46 25.17
CA GLU A 69 23.17 1.19 26.32
C GLU A 69 21.75 0.74 26.64
N VAL A 70 21.52 0.29 27.88
CA VAL A 70 20.20 -0.12 28.37
C VAL A 70 19.83 0.74 29.57
N ARG A 71 18.73 1.50 29.48
CA ARG A 71 18.18 2.32 30.56
C ARG A 71 16.75 1.88 30.89
N GLN A 72 16.55 1.39 32.10
CA GLN A 72 15.23 1.00 32.61
C GLN A 72 14.87 1.91 33.78
N ALA A 73 13.88 2.78 33.61
CA ALA A 73 13.47 3.76 34.62
C ALA A 73 12.04 3.54 35.12
N SER A 74 11.76 4.05 36.32
CA SER A 74 10.40 4.04 36.88
C SER A 74 9.62 5.27 36.43
N GLY A 75 8.47 5.05 35.80
CA GLY A 75 7.41 6.06 35.71
C GLY A 75 7.02 6.55 37.10
N TYR A 76 6.55 7.79 37.22
CA TYR A 76 6.21 8.45 38.49
C TYR A 76 5.14 7.68 39.31
N GLY A 77 5.53 6.69 40.12
CA GLY A 77 4.60 5.91 40.95
C GLY A 77 5.29 4.93 41.93
N PRO A 78 4.59 4.44 42.98
CA PRO A 78 5.21 3.53 43.95
C PRO A 78 5.05 2.06 43.52
N LEU A 79 6.16 1.48 43.03
CA LEU A 79 6.53 0.05 43.05
C LEU A 79 5.74 -0.91 42.12
N ARG A 80 6.37 -1.34 41.00
CA ARG A 80 6.68 -2.76 40.60
C ARG A 80 7.25 -2.84 39.16
N ASN A 81 8.56 -2.91 38.97
CA ASN A 81 9.18 -2.81 37.64
C ASN A 81 9.75 -4.16 37.15
N ARG A 82 9.03 -4.86 36.28
CA ARG A 82 9.47 -6.14 35.67
C ARG A 82 9.92 -5.97 34.22
N ASN A 83 10.64 -4.88 33.94
CA ASN A 83 11.09 -4.63 32.57
C ASN A 83 12.21 -5.60 32.21
N THR A 84 12.13 -6.20 31.03
CA THR A 84 13.11 -7.15 30.51
C THR A 84 13.73 -6.58 29.24
N SER A 85 15.06 -6.49 29.20
CA SER A 85 15.79 -6.10 27.99
C SER A 85 16.89 -7.12 27.70
N THR A 86 16.93 -7.64 26.48
CA THR A 86 18.01 -8.52 25.99
C THR A 86 18.65 -7.88 24.78
N VAL A 87 19.98 -7.80 24.76
CA VAL A 87 20.78 -7.31 23.63
C VAL A 87 21.85 -8.37 23.34
N ASP A 88 21.82 -8.97 22.15
CA ASP A 88 22.89 -9.81 21.60
C ASP A 88 23.51 -9.10 20.39
N GLN A 89 24.84 -9.03 20.33
CA GLN A 89 25.57 -8.34 19.25
C GLN A 89 26.80 -9.15 18.85
N ASP A 90 26.71 -9.95 17.80
CA ASP A 90 27.85 -10.67 17.22
C ASP A 90 28.39 -9.96 15.97
N GLY A 91 29.54 -9.29 16.07
CA GLY A 91 29.93 -8.42 14.96
C GLY A 91 31.08 -7.44 15.17
N THR A 92 31.10 -6.38 14.35
CA THR A 92 32.00 -5.24 14.58
C THR A 92 31.29 -3.90 14.47
N SER A 93 31.41 -3.06 15.50
CA SER A 93 30.87 -1.68 15.55
C SER A 93 29.34 -1.58 15.55
N ASN A 94 28.62 -2.63 15.97
CA ASN A 94 27.17 -2.56 16.15
C ASN A 94 26.84 -1.66 17.36
N ASP A 95 25.85 -0.78 17.25
CA ASP A 95 25.36 0.10 18.31
C ASP A 95 23.91 -0.26 18.63
N SER A 96 23.56 -0.21 19.91
CA SER A 96 22.18 -0.44 20.35
C SER A 96 21.86 0.44 21.56
N PHE A 97 20.68 1.03 21.55
CA PHE A 97 20.14 1.80 22.66
C PHE A 97 18.73 1.32 23.00
N VAL A 98 18.50 0.97 24.26
CA VAL A 98 17.18 0.60 24.78
C VAL A 98 16.83 1.52 25.95
N TRP A 99 15.70 2.23 25.86
CA TRP A 99 15.11 2.95 26.98
C TRP A 99 13.69 2.43 27.23
N GLN A 100 13.44 1.92 28.44
CA GLN A 100 12.10 1.52 28.90
C GLN A 100 11.68 2.36 30.12
N ASP A 101 10.56 3.07 30.05
CA ASP A 101 9.95 3.82 31.18
C ASP A 101 8.52 3.32 31.47
N GLY A 102 8.33 2.64 32.60
CA GLY A 102 7.04 2.02 32.99
C GLY A 102 7.20 0.61 33.57
N ASP A 103 6.14 -0.20 33.60
CA ASP A 103 6.12 -1.55 34.20
C ASP A 103 5.86 -2.67 33.15
N ASP A 104 6.56 -3.82 33.25
CA ASP A 104 6.35 -5.03 32.43
C ASP A 104 6.68 -4.87 30.91
N ASN A 105 7.53 -3.93 30.52
CA ASN A 105 8.00 -3.79 29.13
C ASN A 105 9.08 -4.83 28.77
N THR A 106 9.03 -5.38 27.56
CA THR A 106 10.00 -6.34 27.02
C THR A 106 10.64 -5.79 25.75
N SER A 107 11.97 -5.88 25.65
CA SER A 107 12.72 -5.54 24.45
C SER A 107 13.78 -6.60 24.21
N SER A 108 13.91 -7.04 22.97
CA SER A 108 14.92 -7.96 22.46
C SER A 108 15.60 -7.30 21.26
N ILE A 109 16.92 -7.27 21.24
CA ILE A 109 17.73 -6.79 20.10
C ILE A 109 18.76 -7.87 19.81
N ASP A 110 18.80 -8.36 18.57
CA ASP A 110 19.82 -9.27 18.03
C ASP A 110 20.46 -8.62 16.79
N GLN A 111 21.77 -8.38 16.82
CA GLN A 111 22.50 -7.72 15.73
C GLN A 111 23.73 -8.54 15.31
N ASP A 112 23.61 -9.30 14.22
CA ASP A 112 24.69 -10.08 13.63
C ASP A 112 25.28 -9.36 12.41
N GLY A 113 26.51 -8.83 12.51
CA GLY A 113 27.11 -8.14 11.36
C GLY A 113 28.10 -7.02 11.64
N THR A 114 28.06 -5.95 10.84
CA THR A 114 28.95 -4.79 11.03
C THR A 114 28.24 -3.45 10.91
N SER A 115 28.40 -2.59 11.92
CA SER A 115 27.84 -1.23 11.98
C SER A 115 26.31 -1.15 11.98
N ASN A 116 25.60 -2.18 12.43
CA ASN A 116 24.15 -2.10 12.58
C ASN A 116 23.82 -1.20 13.78
N ASP A 117 22.82 -0.31 13.64
CA ASP A 117 22.33 0.61 14.67
C ASP A 117 20.88 0.29 15.00
N SER A 118 20.54 0.30 16.28
CA SER A 118 19.17 0.06 16.74
C SER A 118 18.86 0.96 17.94
N TYR A 119 17.76 1.71 17.85
CA TYR A 119 17.26 2.55 18.93
C TYR A 119 15.83 2.12 19.28
N VAL A 120 15.61 1.75 20.53
CA VAL A 120 14.30 1.35 21.06
C VAL A 120 13.95 2.23 22.25
N ASP A 121 12.81 2.93 22.20
CA ASP A 121 12.27 3.73 23.31
C ASP A 121 10.81 3.34 23.58
N GLN A 122 10.54 2.76 24.75
CA GLN A 122 9.24 2.25 25.18
C GLN A 122 8.76 2.96 26.44
N TRP A 123 7.61 3.63 26.38
CA TRP A 123 6.97 4.34 27.49
C TRP A 123 5.65 3.65 27.85
N GLY A 124 5.22 3.67 29.11
CA GLY A 124 3.98 2.98 29.54
C GLY A 124 4.21 1.51 29.94
N ASP A 125 3.15 0.71 30.01
CA ASP A 125 3.20 -0.67 30.55
C ASP A 125 2.97 -1.74 29.46
N PHE A 126 3.54 -2.94 29.64
CA PHE A 126 3.32 -4.14 28.80
C PHE A 126 3.69 -4.03 27.30
N ASN A 127 4.58 -3.12 26.91
CA ASN A 127 5.03 -3.05 25.51
C ASN A 127 6.07 -4.14 25.22
N ASP A 128 5.98 -4.76 24.04
CA ASP A 128 6.90 -5.79 23.56
C ASP A 128 7.55 -5.33 22.24
N ASN A 129 8.87 -5.48 22.14
CA ASN A 129 9.63 -5.15 20.95
C ASN A 129 10.71 -6.21 20.68
N ASP A 130 10.83 -6.65 19.43
CA ASP A 130 11.91 -7.51 18.95
C ASP A 130 12.55 -6.87 17.70
N VAL A 131 13.88 -6.68 17.72
CA VAL A 131 14.65 -6.16 16.58
C VAL A 131 15.75 -7.16 16.24
N SER A 132 15.75 -7.66 15.02
CA SER A 132 16.76 -8.56 14.44
C SER A 132 17.41 -7.89 13.24
N GLN A 133 18.73 -7.74 13.23
CA GLN A 133 19.47 -7.11 12.12
C GLN A 133 20.69 -7.95 11.71
N ASP A 134 20.59 -8.60 10.56
CA ASP A 134 21.63 -9.44 9.96
C ASP A 134 22.25 -8.71 8.75
N GLY A 135 23.50 -8.24 8.84
CA GLY A 135 24.22 -7.64 7.69
C GLY A 135 25.11 -6.43 7.99
N VAL A 136 25.13 -5.43 7.10
CA VAL A 136 26.02 -4.25 7.22
C VAL A 136 25.23 -2.94 7.19
N ASN A 137 25.44 -2.08 8.20
CA ASN A 137 24.81 -0.75 8.31
C ASN A 137 23.27 -0.75 8.30
N ASN A 138 22.61 -1.79 8.81
CA ASN A 138 21.16 -1.72 9.00
C ASN A 138 20.82 -0.77 10.16
N ASP A 139 19.78 0.05 10.01
CA ASP A 139 19.31 1.04 10.97
C ASP A 139 17.85 0.78 11.33
N SER A 140 17.53 0.78 12.62
CA SER A 140 16.17 0.53 13.12
C SER A 140 15.86 1.43 14.31
N ASP A 141 14.82 2.26 14.15
CA ASP A 141 14.28 3.13 15.20
C ASP A 141 12.87 2.64 15.57
N VAL A 142 12.66 2.20 16.82
CA VAL A 142 11.35 1.81 17.34
C VAL A 142 10.97 2.69 18.54
N LEU A 143 9.87 3.42 18.40
CA LEU A 143 9.31 4.30 19.44
C LEU A 143 7.88 3.87 19.79
N GLN A 144 7.64 3.43 21.03
CA GLN A 144 6.33 2.93 21.47
C GLN A 144 5.85 3.60 22.76
N GLY A 145 4.54 3.82 22.86
CA GLY A 145 3.85 4.02 24.14
C GLY A 145 3.94 5.43 24.74
N TYR A 146 4.20 6.44 23.90
CA TYR A 146 3.74 7.78 24.26
C TYR A 146 2.21 7.68 24.45
N ASN A 147 1.68 7.97 25.64
CA ASN A 147 0.25 7.94 26.02
C ASN A 147 -0.55 6.61 26.09
N GLY A 148 0.03 5.42 25.91
CA GLY A 148 -0.70 4.16 26.16
C GLY A 148 0.17 2.92 26.40
N ASN A 149 -0.42 1.72 26.30
CA ASN A 149 0.10 0.44 26.81
C ASN A 149 -0.14 -0.73 25.83
N ASN A 150 0.58 -1.84 26.04
CA ASN A 150 0.38 -3.12 25.34
C ASN A 150 0.69 -3.11 23.83
N HIS A 151 1.63 -2.27 23.39
CA HIS A 151 2.10 -2.27 22.00
C HIS A 151 2.99 -3.47 21.68
N VAL A 152 2.96 -3.93 20.43
CA VAL A 152 3.87 -4.96 19.90
C VAL A 152 4.54 -4.42 18.63
N SER A 153 5.87 -4.50 18.57
CA SER A 153 6.65 -4.20 17.37
C SER A 153 7.65 -5.32 17.10
N SER A 154 7.81 -5.70 15.83
CA SER A 154 8.85 -6.63 15.38
C SER A 154 9.51 -6.07 14.14
N VAL A 155 10.83 -5.94 14.15
CA VAL A 155 11.62 -5.49 12.99
C VAL A 155 12.68 -6.54 12.68
N ASP A 156 12.62 -7.19 11.53
CA ASP A 156 13.66 -8.10 11.01
C ASP A 156 14.27 -7.49 9.73
N GLN A 157 15.59 -7.30 9.70
CA GLN A 157 16.32 -6.71 8.57
C GLN A 157 17.49 -7.61 8.15
N VAL A 158 17.43 -8.15 6.93
CA VAL A 158 18.46 -9.06 6.38
C VAL A 158 19.07 -8.48 5.10
N GLY A 159 20.31 -7.99 5.17
CA GLY A 159 21.04 -7.39 4.02
C GLY A 159 21.85 -6.16 4.42
N ASP A 160 22.22 -5.30 3.45
CA ASP A 160 23.04 -4.11 3.71
C ASP A 160 22.24 -2.78 3.57
N ASP A 161 22.51 -1.80 4.44
CA ASP A 161 21.95 -0.43 4.41
C ASP A 161 20.40 -0.34 4.48
N ASN A 162 19.69 -1.29 5.11
CA ASN A 162 18.23 -1.20 5.31
C ASN A 162 17.87 -0.24 6.46
N VAL A 163 16.77 0.50 6.32
CA VAL A 163 16.26 1.47 7.31
C VAL A 163 14.81 1.14 7.65
N SER A 164 14.50 1.09 8.95
CA SER A 164 13.14 0.94 9.44
C SER A 164 12.85 1.92 10.57
N TYR A 165 11.72 2.60 10.51
CA TYR A 165 11.21 3.48 11.55
C TYR A 165 9.79 3.04 11.94
N VAL A 166 9.57 2.75 13.22
CA VAL A 166 8.24 2.39 13.76
C VAL A 166 7.88 3.34 14.90
N TRP A 167 6.74 4.01 14.79
CA TRP A 167 6.17 4.86 15.85
C TRP A 167 4.73 4.44 16.15
N GLN A 168 4.46 4.09 17.41
CA GLN A 168 3.13 3.75 17.91
C GLN A 168 2.72 4.66 19.10
N ASP A 169 1.57 5.34 19.00
CA ASP A 169 0.87 6.13 20.04
C ASP A 169 -0.55 5.59 20.22
N GLY A 170 -1.08 5.54 21.45
CA GLY A 170 -2.38 4.91 21.81
C GLY A 170 -2.25 3.57 22.57
N ASP A 171 -3.25 2.68 22.56
CA ASP A 171 -3.21 1.36 23.24
C ASP A 171 -3.24 0.18 22.24
N SER A 172 -2.44 -0.88 22.46
CA SER A 172 -2.52 -2.17 21.74
C SER A 172 -2.24 -2.18 20.23
N ASN A 173 -1.50 -1.21 19.71
CA ASN A 173 -1.06 -1.25 18.31
C ASN A 173 0.00 -2.34 18.07
N THR A 174 -0.07 -2.99 16.91
CA THR A 174 0.85 -4.05 16.45
C THR A 174 1.49 -3.63 15.14
N SER A 175 2.81 -3.73 15.04
CA SER A 175 3.55 -3.52 13.79
C SER A 175 4.57 -4.64 13.57
N GLU A 176 4.61 -5.20 12.38
CA GLU A 176 5.62 -6.16 11.93
C GLU A 176 6.29 -5.62 10.66
N VAL A 177 7.62 -5.52 10.66
CA VAL A 177 8.42 -5.08 9.51
C VAL A 177 9.47 -6.15 9.22
N ASP A 178 9.41 -6.79 8.06
CA ASP A 178 10.41 -7.75 7.56
C ASP A 178 11.01 -7.22 6.25
N GLN A 179 12.28 -6.81 6.27
CA GLN A 179 13.02 -6.29 5.13
C GLN A 179 14.17 -7.23 4.77
N GLY A 180 14.26 -7.59 3.49
CA GLY A 180 15.39 -8.36 2.98
C GLY A 180 15.92 -7.83 1.64
N GLY A 181 17.25 -7.80 1.46
CA GLY A 181 17.91 -7.14 0.32
C GLY A 181 18.69 -5.90 0.77
N ASP A 182 19.15 -5.07 -0.16
CA ASP A 182 19.96 -3.89 0.16
C ASP A 182 19.16 -2.57 0.00
N ARG A 183 19.33 -1.61 0.93
CA ARG A 183 18.79 -0.23 0.86
C ARG A 183 17.25 -0.11 0.85
N ASN A 184 16.54 -1.01 1.53
CA ASN A 184 15.09 -0.87 1.72
C ASN A 184 14.77 0.12 2.85
N ASP A 185 13.73 0.94 2.69
CA ASP A 185 13.25 1.94 3.65
C ASP A 185 11.77 1.62 4.01
N SER A 186 11.47 1.56 5.30
CA SER A 186 10.12 1.35 5.83
C SER A 186 9.84 2.32 6.96
N SER A 187 8.70 3.02 6.89
CA SER A 187 8.21 3.88 7.97
C SER A 187 6.78 3.51 8.33
N VAL A 188 6.55 3.15 9.58
CA VAL A 188 5.21 2.86 10.12
C VAL A 188 4.91 3.87 11.24
N ASN A 189 3.79 4.57 11.12
CA ASN A 189 3.23 5.44 12.15
C ASN A 189 1.79 5.01 12.48
N GLN A 190 1.47 4.80 13.76
CA GLN A 190 0.15 4.39 14.22
C GLN A 190 -0.27 5.26 15.41
N ASP A 191 -1.28 6.13 15.23
CA ASP A 191 -1.92 6.93 16.30
C ASP A 191 -3.36 6.43 16.53
N GLY A 192 -3.62 5.85 17.70
CA GLY A 192 -4.94 5.30 18.07
C GLY A 192 -4.86 3.91 18.69
N ASP A 193 -6.00 3.21 18.83
CA ASP A 193 -6.07 1.93 19.54
C ASP A 193 -6.26 0.73 18.59
N ASN A 194 -5.50 -0.36 18.82
CA ASN A 194 -5.57 -1.65 18.10
C ASN A 194 -5.30 -1.59 16.58
N ASN A 195 -4.48 -0.65 16.12
CA ASN A 195 -4.02 -0.63 14.73
C ASN A 195 -3.02 -1.75 14.46
N ILE A 196 -3.10 -2.37 13.29
CA ILE A 196 -2.23 -3.44 12.82
C ILE A 196 -1.58 -3.00 11.50
N SER A 197 -0.25 -3.09 11.42
CA SER A 197 0.52 -2.80 10.22
C SER A 197 1.56 -3.89 9.98
N ASP A 198 1.43 -4.62 8.89
CA ASP A 198 2.41 -5.62 8.43
C ASP A 198 3.11 -5.09 7.17
N VAL A 199 4.44 -4.96 7.19
CA VAL A 199 5.25 -4.53 6.05
C VAL A 199 6.28 -5.60 5.72
N LEU A 200 6.13 -6.23 4.56
CA LEU A 200 7.05 -7.24 4.03
C LEU A 200 7.72 -6.71 2.76
N GLN A 201 9.02 -6.48 2.81
CA GLN A 201 9.86 -6.06 1.68
C GLN A 201 10.91 -7.16 1.42
N GLY A 202 10.46 -8.30 0.89
CA GLY A 202 11.13 -9.60 1.04
C GLY A 202 12.56 -9.75 0.47
N PHE A 203 13.29 -10.74 1.01
CA PHE A 203 14.66 -11.31 0.79
C PHE A 203 15.48 -11.11 -0.52
N ALA A 204 15.02 -10.39 -1.54
CA ALA A 204 15.78 -10.17 -2.79
C ALA A 204 15.47 -8.85 -3.53
N GLY A 205 14.71 -7.93 -2.93
CA GLY A 205 14.42 -6.62 -3.51
C GLY A 205 15.35 -5.54 -2.95
N ASP A 206 15.98 -4.76 -3.84
CA ASP A 206 16.82 -3.62 -3.45
C ASP A 206 16.08 -2.28 -3.64
N ASP A 207 16.39 -1.28 -2.81
CA ASP A 207 15.89 0.10 -2.95
C ASP A 207 14.35 0.26 -2.88
N ASN A 208 13.61 -0.57 -2.13
CA ASN A 208 12.16 -0.38 -1.93
C ASN A 208 11.83 0.64 -0.83
N THR A 209 10.70 1.33 -0.95
CA THR A 209 10.18 2.26 0.05
C THR A 209 8.74 1.92 0.40
N SER A 210 8.44 1.83 1.70
CA SER A 210 7.08 1.62 2.22
C SER A 210 6.81 2.65 3.32
N VAL A 211 5.67 3.33 3.23
CA VAL A 211 5.16 4.22 4.28
C VAL A 211 3.75 3.78 4.64
N VAL A 212 3.51 3.56 5.93
CA VAL A 212 2.19 3.28 6.49
C VAL A 212 1.92 4.30 7.60
N ASP A 213 0.82 5.05 7.47
CA ASP A 213 0.35 6.03 8.46
C ASP A 213 -1.11 5.73 8.81
N GLN A 214 -1.39 5.36 10.06
CA GLN A 214 -2.72 4.96 10.54
C GLN A 214 -3.14 5.86 11.71
N ASP A 215 -4.12 6.72 11.47
CA ASP A 215 -4.77 7.58 12.47
C ASP A 215 -6.19 7.06 12.74
N GLY A 216 -6.49 6.61 13.97
CA GLY A 216 -7.81 6.07 14.36
C GLY A 216 -7.75 4.67 15.00
N ASP A 217 -8.88 4.00 15.20
CA ASP A 217 -8.94 2.72 15.92
C ASP A 217 -9.19 1.51 14.99
N ASN A 218 -8.50 0.39 15.22
CA ASN A 218 -8.65 -0.90 14.52
C ASN A 218 -8.37 -0.87 13.01
N ASN A 219 -7.51 0.04 12.55
CA ASN A 219 -7.06 0.04 11.16
C ASN A 219 -6.09 -1.12 10.89
N ASN A 220 -6.22 -1.77 9.74
CA ASN A 220 -5.36 -2.85 9.29
C ASN A 220 -4.71 -2.46 7.95
N SER A 221 -3.38 -2.55 7.90
CA SER A 221 -2.61 -2.30 6.68
C SER A 221 -1.60 -3.43 6.49
N ASN A 222 -1.54 -3.98 5.29
CA ASN A 222 -0.57 -4.98 4.92
C ASN A 222 0.05 -4.60 3.57
N VAL A 223 1.38 -4.43 3.56
CA VAL A 223 2.16 -4.01 2.39
C VAL A 223 3.20 -5.08 2.09
N ASP A 224 3.10 -5.72 0.93
CA ASP A 224 4.02 -6.77 0.47
C ASP A 224 4.68 -6.36 -0.86
N GLN A 225 5.97 -6.02 -0.83
CA GLN A 225 6.75 -5.53 -1.97
C GLN A 225 7.84 -6.53 -2.39
N TRP A 226 7.80 -6.99 -3.65
CA TRP A 226 8.74 -7.96 -4.23
C TRP A 226 9.37 -7.36 -5.50
N GLY A 227 10.70 -7.22 -5.51
CA GLY A 227 11.46 -6.66 -6.66
C GLY A 227 12.23 -5.40 -6.26
N ASP A 228 12.78 -4.67 -7.24
CA ASP A 228 13.62 -3.49 -6.95
C ASP A 228 12.87 -2.16 -7.18
N PHE A 229 13.17 -1.13 -6.39
CA PHE A 229 12.63 0.25 -6.55
C PHE A 229 11.10 0.40 -6.46
N ASN A 230 10.41 -0.44 -5.69
CA ASN A 230 8.98 -0.28 -5.48
C ASN A 230 8.69 0.74 -4.38
N ASP A 231 7.64 1.54 -4.56
CA ASP A 231 7.19 2.59 -3.65
C ASP A 231 5.72 2.33 -3.28
N SER A 232 5.43 2.28 -1.98
CA SER A 232 4.08 2.09 -1.46
C SER A 232 3.83 3.10 -0.33
N SER A 233 2.73 3.82 -0.42
CA SER A 233 2.24 4.70 0.64
C SER A 233 0.80 4.29 0.98
N VAL A 234 0.53 4.05 2.25
CA VAL A 234 -0.80 3.76 2.79
C VAL A 234 -1.10 4.75 3.91
N THR A 235 -2.14 5.56 3.77
CA THR A 235 -2.66 6.45 4.81
C THR A 235 -4.10 6.05 5.14
N GLN A 236 -4.41 5.83 6.42
CA GLN A 236 -5.75 5.50 6.90
C GLN A 236 -6.14 6.46 8.03
N ASP A 237 -7.14 7.34 7.81
CA ASP A 237 -7.70 8.28 8.80
C ASP A 237 -9.16 7.91 9.11
N GLY A 238 -9.40 7.23 10.22
CA GLY A 238 -10.72 6.77 10.68
C GLY A 238 -10.68 5.40 11.35
N ASP A 239 -11.84 4.77 11.56
CA ASP A 239 -11.92 3.49 12.29
C ASP A 239 -12.18 2.28 11.35
N ASN A 240 -11.56 1.13 11.64
CA ASN A 240 -11.74 -0.16 10.92
C ASN A 240 -11.44 -0.13 9.41
N ASN A 241 -10.51 0.71 8.95
CA ASN A 241 -10.08 0.68 7.55
C ASN A 241 -9.14 -0.52 7.31
N ASP A 242 -9.26 -1.15 6.14
CA ASP A 242 -8.46 -2.29 5.71
C ASP A 242 -7.79 -1.98 4.37
N SER A 243 -6.46 -2.13 4.31
CA SER A 243 -5.67 -1.90 3.10
C SER A 243 -4.67 -3.02 2.89
N ASP A 244 -4.74 -3.66 1.73
CA ASP A 244 -3.82 -4.69 1.27
C ASP A 244 -3.12 -4.20 -0.02
N VAL A 245 -1.81 -4.00 0.03
CA VAL A 245 -0.99 -3.63 -1.14
C VAL A 245 0.01 -4.75 -1.45
N PHE A 246 -0.11 -5.35 -2.62
CA PHE A 246 0.80 -6.37 -3.15
C PHE A 246 1.48 -5.86 -4.43
N GLN A 247 2.80 -5.67 -4.39
CA GLN A 247 3.62 -5.29 -5.54
C GLN A 247 4.53 -6.47 -5.89
N GLY A 248 4.10 -7.32 -6.84
CA GLY A 248 4.61 -8.68 -7.01
C GLY A 248 5.78 -8.89 -7.98
N TYR A 249 6.39 -10.08 -7.93
CA TYR A 249 7.48 -10.51 -8.81
C TYR A 249 6.99 -10.89 -10.24
N PRO A 250 7.65 -10.43 -11.32
CA PRO A 250 8.89 -9.65 -11.40
C PRO A 250 8.60 -8.16 -11.64
N GLY A 251 8.28 -7.43 -10.58
CA GLY A 251 7.92 -6.02 -10.65
C GLY A 251 9.00 -5.11 -10.07
N ASP A 252 9.65 -4.36 -10.95
CA ASP A 252 10.53 -3.26 -10.55
C ASP A 252 9.83 -1.92 -10.86
N TYR A 253 10.05 -0.90 -10.03
CA TYR A 253 9.52 0.47 -10.18
C TYR A 253 7.99 0.61 -10.10
N ASN A 254 7.30 -0.22 -9.32
CA ASN A 254 5.88 0.00 -9.08
C ASN A 254 5.65 1.09 -8.03
N THR A 255 4.58 1.86 -8.20
CA THR A 255 4.15 2.88 -7.23
C THR A 255 2.70 2.64 -6.88
N SER A 256 2.38 2.56 -5.59
CA SER A 256 1.02 2.48 -5.06
C SER A 256 0.84 3.56 -4.00
N ASP A 257 -0.23 4.34 -4.13
CA ASP A 257 -0.67 5.31 -3.11
C ASP A 257 -2.12 4.96 -2.75
N VAL A 258 -2.38 4.76 -1.46
CA VAL A 258 -3.70 4.42 -0.90
C VAL A 258 -4.00 5.40 0.23
N ASP A 259 -5.04 6.21 0.08
CA ASP A 259 -5.57 7.13 1.09
C ASP A 259 -7.02 6.74 1.42
N GLN A 260 -7.29 6.36 2.67
CA GLN A 260 -8.61 5.96 3.16
C GLN A 260 -9.03 6.89 4.30
N ILE A 261 -9.96 7.80 4.04
CA ILE A 261 -10.51 8.73 5.02
C ILE A 261 -11.96 8.34 5.34
N GLY A 262 -12.26 8.05 6.61
CA GLY A 262 -13.57 7.62 7.10
C GLY A 262 -13.54 6.21 7.67
N ASP A 263 -14.72 5.58 7.87
CA ASP A 263 -14.81 4.30 8.60
C ASP A 263 -15.14 3.10 7.70
N ASP A 264 -14.62 1.92 8.05
CA ASP A 264 -14.90 0.63 7.41
C ASP A 264 -14.56 0.59 5.89
N ASN A 265 -13.60 1.36 5.40
CA ASN A 265 -13.18 1.30 3.99
C ASN A 265 -12.25 0.10 3.74
N THR A 266 -12.32 -0.48 2.55
CA THR A 266 -11.46 -1.59 2.12
C THR A 266 -10.79 -1.26 0.79
N SER A 267 -9.48 -1.45 0.72
CA SER A 267 -8.69 -1.27 -0.51
C SER A 267 -7.78 -2.47 -0.73
N TYR A 268 -7.80 -3.02 -1.94
CA TYR A 268 -6.89 -4.06 -2.39
C TYR A 268 -6.17 -3.61 -3.66
N VAL A 269 -4.85 -3.53 -3.63
CA VAL A 269 -4.02 -3.18 -4.79
C VAL A 269 -3.04 -4.32 -5.09
N SER A 270 -3.07 -4.85 -6.31
CA SER A 270 -2.14 -5.85 -6.82
C SER A 270 -1.46 -5.37 -8.09
N GLN A 271 -0.14 -5.21 -8.08
CA GLN A 271 0.66 -4.77 -9.22
C GLN A 271 1.66 -5.87 -9.61
N ASP A 272 1.30 -6.68 -10.62
CA ASP A 272 2.14 -7.74 -11.18
C ASP A 272 2.87 -7.22 -12.45
N GLY A 273 4.19 -7.15 -12.43
CA GLY A 273 4.99 -6.55 -13.51
C GLY A 273 5.56 -5.19 -13.11
N GLY A 274 6.17 -4.42 -14.01
CA GLY A 274 7.00 -3.26 -13.62
C GLY A 274 6.54 -1.90 -14.15
N ASN A 275 6.91 -0.82 -13.47
CA ASN A 275 6.50 0.56 -13.78
C ASN A 275 4.97 0.78 -13.73
N ASN A 276 4.24 0.02 -12.92
CA ASN A 276 2.80 0.24 -12.74
C ASN A 276 2.56 1.30 -11.68
N THR A 277 1.51 2.11 -11.85
CA THR A 277 1.11 3.16 -10.90
C THR A 277 -0.36 2.97 -10.52
N SER A 278 -0.62 2.92 -9.22
CA SER A 278 -1.96 2.89 -8.62
C SER A 278 -2.09 4.06 -7.66
N ASP A 279 -3.25 4.72 -7.70
CA ASP A 279 -3.64 5.83 -6.82
C ASP A 279 -5.08 5.58 -6.40
N VAL A 280 -5.32 5.32 -5.11
CA VAL A 280 -6.63 4.98 -4.55
C VAL A 280 -6.94 5.97 -3.43
N ASP A 281 -7.99 6.77 -3.60
CA ASP A 281 -8.49 7.74 -2.62
C ASP A 281 -9.95 7.41 -2.30
N GLN A 282 -10.22 7.03 -1.05
CA GLN A 282 -11.54 6.68 -0.53
C GLN A 282 -11.93 7.66 0.60
N ASP A 283 -12.84 8.61 0.33
CA ASP A 283 -13.40 9.55 1.30
C ASP A 283 -14.87 9.20 1.64
N GLY A 284 -15.09 8.64 2.83
CA GLY A 284 -16.39 8.29 3.38
C GLY A 284 -16.38 6.91 4.03
N ASN A 285 -17.53 6.23 4.11
CA ASN A 285 -17.61 4.97 4.87
C ASN A 285 -17.99 3.77 4.00
N LEU A 286 -17.47 2.58 4.32
CA LEU A 286 -17.79 1.31 3.64
C LEU A 286 -17.46 1.29 2.15
N ASN A 287 -16.51 2.10 1.66
CA ASN A 287 -16.10 2.04 0.26
C ASN A 287 -15.15 0.87 0.02
N ASP A 288 -15.30 0.18 -1.10
CA ASP A 288 -14.50 -0.97 -1.52
C ASP A 288 -13.83 -0.67 -2.87
N SER A 289 -12.50 -0.77 -2.92
CA SER A 289 -11.68 -0.59 -4.10
C SER A 289 -10.80 -1.80 -4.34
N ASN A 290 -10.85 -2.34 -5.55
CA ASN A 290 -9.96 -3.41 -6.00
C ASN A 290 -9.23 -2.99 -7.27
N VAL A 291 -7.91 -2.93 -7.22
CA VAL A 291 -7.05 -2.58 -8.35
C VAL A 291 -6.10 -3.72 -8.63
N ASN A 292 -6.13 -4.24 -9.85
CA ASN A 292 -5.21 -5.26 -10.32
C ASN A 292 -4.57 -4.84 -11.65
N GLN A 293 -3.25 -4.78 -11.68
CA GLN A 293 -2.45 -4.34 -12.83
C GLN A 293 -1.42 -5.42 -13.19
N ASP A 294 -1.67 -6.18 -14.26
CA ASP A 294 -0.75 -7.18 -14.81
C ASP A 294 -0.06 -6.65 -16.08
N GLY A 295 1.22 -6.32 -15.99
CA GLY A 295 2.08 -5.95 -17.11
C GLY A 295 2.99 -4.76 -16.82
N PHE A 296 3.29 -3.93 -17.83
CA PHE A 296 4.21 -2.79 -17.67
C PHE A 296 3.56 -1.45 -17.99
N PHE A 297 3.90 -0.41 -17.22
CA PHE A 297 3.42 0.97 -17.43
C PHE A 297 1.90 1.16 -17.31
N ASN A 298 1.19 0.28 -16.61
CA ASN A 298 -0.23 0.46 -16.37
C ASN A 298 -0.45 1.54 -15.30
N SER A 299 -1.46 2.37 -15.49
CA SER A 299 -1.83 3.45 -14.57
C SER A 299 -3.31 3.37 -14.27
N SER A 300 -3.64 3.34 -12.98
CA SER A 300 -5.00 3.38 -12.48
C SER A 300 -5.12 4.47 -11.44
N ALA A 301 -6.29 5.12 -11.40
CA ALA A 301 -6.64 6.07 -10.36
C ALA A 301 -8.09 5.86 -9.96
N VAL A 302 -8.36 5.59 -8.69
CA VAL A 302 -9.69 5.34 -8.14
C VAL A 302 -9.98 6.42 -7.10
N PHE A 303 -11.03 7.21 -7.32
CA PHE A 303 -11.52 8.22 -6.38
C PHE A 303 -12.95 7.86 -5.99
N GLN A 304 -13.19 7.49 -4.73
CA GLN A 304 -14.51 7.18 -4.20
C GLN A 304 -14.86 8.18 -3.10
N THR A 305 -15.96 8.93 -3.27
CA THR A 305 -16.46 9.86 -2.25
C THR A 305 -17.90 9.51 -1.89
N GLY A 306 -18.16 9.20 -0.62
CA GLY A 306 -19.48 8.85 -0.10
C GLY A 306 -19.49 7.47 0.56
N ASN A 307 -20.60 6.74 0.46
CA ASN A 307 -20.76 5.51 1.25
C ASN A 307 -21.03 4.29 0.37
N SER A 308 -20.43 3.14 0.69
CA SER A 308 -20.74 1.86 0.04
C SER A 308 -20.52 1.85 -1.48
N ASN A 309 -19.57 2.65 -1.97
CA ASN A 309 -19.19 2.58 -3.39
C ASN A 309 -18.25 1.39 -3.63
N LEU A 310 -18.43 0.69 -4.74
CA LEU A 310 -17.59 -0.42 -5.18
C LEU A 310 -16.91 -0.05 -6.51
N SER A 311 -15.57 -0.09 -6.53
CA SER A 311 -14.75 0.17 -7.71
C SER A 311 -13.84 -1.03 -7.95
N THR A 312 -13.81 -1.54 -9.17
CA THR A 312 -12.87 -2.59 -9.57
C THR A 312 -12.17 -2.20 -10.87
N THR A 313 -10.84 -2.28 -10.86
CA THR A 313 -9.97 -2.02 -12.01
C THR A 313 -9.14 -3.26 -12.32
N ASP A 314 -9.28 -3.84 -13.50
CA ASP A 314 -8.42 -4.91 -14.03
C ASP A 314 -7.69 -4.41 -15.29
N GLN A 315 -6.36 -4.30 -15.24
CA GLN A 315 -5.53 -3.88 -16.38
C GLN A 315 -4.52 -4.96 -16.75
N ILE A 316 -4.73 -5.66 -17.88
CA ILE A 316 -3.85 -6.73 -18.36
C ILE A 316 -3.17 -6.28 -19.67
N GLY A 317 -1.85 -6.13 -19.65
CA GLY A 317 -1.00 -5.74 -20.79
C GLY A 317 -0.16 -4.50 -20.49
N ASN A 318 0.17 -3.69 -21.51
CA ASN A 318 1.11 -2.57 -21.30
C ASN A 318 0.49 -1.20 -21.59
N ALA A 319 0.87 -0.20 -20.77
CA ALA A 319 0.49 1.20 -20.94
C ALA A 319 -1.03 1.44 -20.92
N ASN A 320 -1.79 0.63 -20.19
CA ASN A 320 -3.23 0.86 -20.03
C ASN A 320 -3.46 1.93 -18.95
N GLY A 321 -4.43 2.82 -19.20
CA GLY A 321 -4.79 3.92 -18.31
C GLY A 321 -6.26 3.83 -17.95
N SER A 322 -6.58 3.84 -16.67
CA SER A 322 -7.95 3.88 -16.16
C SER A 322 -8.07 4.95 -15.09
N SER A 323 -9.22 5.61 -15.05
CA SER A 323 -9.58 6.51 -13.96
C SER A 323 -11.06 6.31 -13.64
N GLN A 324 -11.35 6.06 -12.37
CA GLN A 324 -12.70 5.83 -11.85
C GLN A 324 -12.99 6.90 -10.79
N ILE A 325 -14.11 7.59 -10.94
CA ILE A 325 -14.58 8.60 -9.98
C ILE A 325 -16.01 8.25 -9.60
N GLN A 326 -16.26 7.92 -8.34
CA GLN A 326 -17.59 7.61 -7.82
C GLN A 326 -17.93 8.60 -6.71
N THR A 327 -19.03 9.35 -6.85
CA THR A 327 -19.50 10.30 -5.83
C THR A 327 -20.96 10.03 -5.49
N GLY A 328 -21.24 9.63 -4.25
CA GLY A 328 -22.58 9.33 -3.76
C GLY A 328 -22.61 8.01 -2.98
N SER A 329 -23.75 7.31 -3.01
CA SER A 329 -23.90 6.03 -2.32
C SER A 329 -24.22 4.86 -3.24
N ASP A 330 -23.69 3.68 -2.89
CA ASP A 330 -23.98 2.42 -3.59
C ASP A 330 -23.68 2.45 -5.10
N ASN A 331 -22.68 3.21 -5.55
CA ASN A 331 -22.27 3.18 -6.96
C ASN A 331 -21.32 2.00 -7.21
N GLU A 332 -21.50 1.30 -8.33
CA GLU A 332 -20.68 0.17 -8.76
C GLU A 332 -20.03 0.49 -10.11
N SER A 333 -18.70 0.34 -10.20
CA SER A 333 -17.93 0.58 -11.41
C SER A 333 -16.92 -0.54 -11.62
N TYR A 334 -17.00 -1.20 -12.78
CA TYR A 334 -16.08 -2.23 -13.22
C TYR A 334 -15.38 -1.78 -14.51
N VAL A 335 -14.04 -1.75 -14.50
CA VAL A 335 -13.23 -1.42 -15.67
C VAL A 335 -12.23 -2.55 -15.93
N SER A 336 -12.39 -3.24 -17.06
CA SER A 336 -11.45 -4.26 -17.54
C SER A 336 -10.78 -3.84 -18.85
N GLN A 337 -9.45 -3.77 -18.86
CA GLN A 337 -8.65 -3.38 -20.02
C GLN A 337 -7.63 -4.46 -20.36
N ILE A 338 -7.88 -5.19 -21.45
CA ILE A 338 -6.99 -6.26 -21.93
C ILE A 338 -6.34 -5.84 -23.24
N GLY A 339 -5.03 -5.62 -23.22
CA GLY A 339 -4.20 -5.26 -24.37
C GLY A 339 -3.25 -4.09 -24.09
N ASN A 340 -2.99 -3.22 -25.07
CA ASN A 340 -2.01 -2.14 -24.88
C ASN A 340 -2.55 -0.76 -25.23
N ASN A 341 -2.17 0.26 -24.43
CA ASN A 341 -2.57 1.66 -24.62
C ASN A 341 -4.09 1.88 -24.62
N ASN A 342 -4.84 1.09 -23.85
CA ASN A 342 -6.26 1.34 -23.67
C ASN A 342 -6.49 2.44 -22.62
N GLY A 343 -7.45 3.31 -22.86
CA GLY A 343 -7.84 4.42 -21.98
C GLY A 343 -9.30 4.27 -21.56
N SER A 344 -9.58 4.32 -20.27
CA SER A 344 -10.93 4.34 -19.72
C SER A 344 -11.07 5.47 -18.71
N PHE A 345 -12.18 6.18 -18.77
CA PHE A 345 -12.59 7.16 -17.77
C PHE A 345 -14.04 6.89 -17.39
N VAL A 346 -14.29 6.56 -16.13
CA VAL A 346 -15.63 6.36 -15.59
C VAL A 346 -15.89 7.40 -14.51
N ALA A 347 -16.99 8.14 -14.61
CA ALA A 347 -17.44 9.08 -13.59
C ALA A 347 -18.92 8.83 -13.27
N GLN A 348 -19.21 8.46 -12.03
CA GLN A 348 -20.55 8.21 -11.51
C GLN A 348 -20.84 9.24 -10.40
N VAL A 349 -21.90 10.04 -10.57
CA VAL A 349 -22.33 11.04 -9.58
C VAL A 349 -23.81 10.85 -9.28
N GLY A 350 -24.12 10.46 -8.05
CA GLY A 350 -25.47 10.12 -7.57
C GLY A 350 -25.48 8.79 -6.84
N ASP A 351 -26.65 8.18 -6.69
CA ASP A 351 -26.80 6.92 -5.95
C ASP A 351 -27.16 5.75 -6.88
N LEU A 352 -26.68 4.54 -6.58
CA LEU A 352 -27.03 3.31 -7.31
C LEU A 352 -26.69 3.31 -8.80
N ASN A 353 -25.65 4.04 -9.22
CA ASN A 353 -25.20 3.97 -10.62
C ASN A 353 -24.30 2.75 -10.85
N ASP A 354 -24.47 2.09 -11.99
CA ASP A 354 -23.76 0.90 -12.42
C ASP A 354 -23.07 1.17 -13.77
N SER A 355 -21.76 0.94 -13.84
CA SER A 355 -20.95 1.11 -15.04
C SER A 355 -20.03 -0.08 -15.25
N ASP A 356 -20.17 -0.75 -16.39
CA ASP A 356 -19.27 -1.80 -16.85
C ASP A 356 -18.56 -1.34 -18.14
N VAL A 357 -17.23 -1.40 -18.14
CA VAL A 357 -16.39 -1.06 -19.29
C VAL A 357 -15.39 -2.19 -19.57
N GLU A 358 -15.61 -2.95 -20.64
CA GLU A 358 -14.68 -3.96 -21.15
C GLU A 358 -13.99 -3.48 -22.44
N GLN A 359 -12.64 -3.39 -22.41
CA GLN A 359 -11.83 -3.00 -23.58
C GLN A 359 -10.83 -4.11 -23.95
N LEU A 360 -11.09 -4.82 -25.06
CA LEU A 360 -10.20 -5.84 -25.60
C LEU A 360 -9.50 -5.36 -26.88
N GLY A 361 -8.19 -5.11 -26.80
CA GLY A 361 -7.34 -4.77 -27.95
C GLY A 361 -6.39 -3.61 -27.68
N ASN A 362 -6.08 -2.77 -28.68
CA ASN A 362 -5.10 -1.68 -28.50
C ASN A 362 -5.67 -0.30 -28.85
N LEU A 363 -5.23 0.73 -28.13
CA LEU A 363 -5.62 2.13 -28.37
C LEU A 363 -7.13 2.39 -28.26
N ASN A 364 -7.88 1.56 -27.54
CA ASN A 364 -9.30 1.80 -27.33
C ASN A 364 -9.49 2.89 -26.27
N ASN A 365 -10.46 3.78 -26.47
CA ASN A 365 -10.78 4.84 -25.53
C ASN A 365 -12.27 4.81 -25.18
N SER A 366 -12.58 4.68 -23.90
CA SER A 366 -13.94 4.71 -23.36
C SER A 366 -14.06 5.87 -22.39
N SER A 367 -15.21 6.53 -22.41
CA SER A 367 -15.59 7.54 -21.41
C SER A 367 -17.04 7.34 -21.03
N VAL A 368 -17.30 7.06 -19.77
CA VAL A 368 -18.64 6.90 -19.20
C VAL A 368 -18.84 7.99 -18.15
N ALA A 369 -19.95 8.73 -18.25
CA ALA A 369 -20.36 9.73 -17.28
C ALA A 369 -21.84 9.53 -16.93
N GLN A 370 -22.14 9.17 -15.69
CA GLN A 370 -23.49 8.98 -15.17
C GLN A 370 -23.77 10.03 -14.09
N ASN A 371 -24.81 10.84 -14.26
CA ASN A 371 -25.20 11.89 -13.33
C ASN A 371 -26.70 11.77 -13.00
N GLY A 372 -27.00 11.28 -11.80
CA GLY A 372 -28.34 10.97 -11.33
C GLY A 372 -28.35 9.60 -10.64
N ASN A 373 -29.52 9.01 -10.45
CA ASN A 373 -29.66 7.77 -9.69
C ASN A 373 -30.08 6.60 -10.58
N ASP A 374 -29.68 5.39 -10.22
CA ASP A 374 -30.08 4.14 -10.91
C ASP A 374 -29.73 4.12 -12.41
N ASN A 375 -28.67 4.82 -12.85
CA ASN A 375 -28.23 4.75 -14.24
C ASN A 375 -27.33 3.52 -14.45
N SER A 376 -27.49 2.85 -15.59
CA SER A 376 -26.69 1.69 -16.00
C SER A 376 -26.02 1.95 -17.36
N SER A 377 -24.72 1.72 -17.45
CA SER A 377 -23.93 1.84 -18.67
C SER A 377 -23.08 0.60 -18.86
N ASP A 378 -23.16 -0.01 -20.03
CA ASP A 378 -22.36 -1.16 -20.45
C ASP A 378 -21.63 -0.79 -21.76
N VAL A 379 -20.30 -0.87 -21.74
CA VAL A 379 -19.44 -0.49 -22.85
C VAL A 379 -18.43 -1.60 -23.18
N ASP A 380 -18.71 -2.32 -24.25
CA ASP A 380 -17.86 -3.35 -24.85
C ASP A 380 -17.09 -2.82 -26.07
N GLN A 381 -15.76 -2.76 -26.01
CA GLN A 381 -14.90 -2.38 -27.14
C GLN A 381 -13.91 -3.47 -27.52
N ILE A 382 -14.20 -4.20 -28.62
CA ILE A 382 -13.32 -5.26 -29.16
C ILE A 382 -12.65 -4.79 -30.45
N GLY A 383 -11.32 -4.62 -30.42
CA GLY A 383 -10.49 -4.30 -31.59
C GLY A 383 -9.51 -3.16 -31.34
N ASN A 384 -9.17 -2.35 -32.35
CA ASN A 384 -8.16 -1.30 -32.19
C ASN A 384 -8.68 0.11 -32.50
N SER A 385 -8.25 1.09 -31.70
CA SER A 385 -8.59 2.51 -31.89
C SER A 385 -10.09 2.81 -31.83
N ASN A 386 -10.89 2.00 -31.15
CA ASN A 386 -12.31 2.29 -30.95
C ASN A 386 -12.49 3.39 -29.90
N GLY A 387 -13.51 4.22 -30.10
CA GLY A 387 -13.88 5.33 -29.22
C GLY A 387 -15.36 5.24 -28.82
N SER A 388 -15.65 5.22 -27.53
CA SER A 388 -17.00 5.30 -26.98
C SER A 388 -17.08 6.47 -26.01
N SER A 389 -18.22 7.14 -26.03
CA SER A 389 -18.57 8.15 -25.03
C SER A 389 -20.04 7.95 -24.64
N VAL A 390 -20.30 7.66 -23.38
CA VAL A 390 -21.64 7.52 -22.81
C VAL A 390 -21.81 8.63 -21.78
N ALA A 391 -22.87 9.42 -21.92
CA ALA A 391 -23.26 10.45 -20.97
C ALA A 391 -24.75 10.28 -20.61
N GLN A 392 -25.05 9.92 -19.38
CA GLN A 392 -26.40 9.73 -18.85
C GLN A 392 -26.66 10.78 -17.77
N ALA A 393 -27.69 11.60 -17.93
CA ALA A 393 -28.08 12.63 -16.97
C ALA A 393 -29.57 12.50 -16.63
N GLY A 394 -29.91 12.17 -15.39
CA GLY A 394 -31.28 11.83 -14.95
C GLY A 394 -31.32 10.45 -14.29
N ASN A 395 -32.50 9.86 -14.13
CA ASN A 395 -32.64 8.60 -13.41
C ASN A 395 -33.04 7.42 -14.31
N ASP A 396 -32.69 6.19 -13.91
CA ASP A 396 -33.09 4.95 -14.58
C ASP A 396 -32.71 4.88 -16.07
N ASN A 397 -31.61 5.52 -16.49
CA ASN A 397 -31.16 5.45 -17.88
C ASN A 397 -30.27 4.23 -18.10
N THR A 398 -30.49 3.51 -19.20
CA THR A 398 -29.67 2.37 -19.64
C THR A 398 -29.04 2.67 -20.99
N SER A 399 -27.72 2.46 -21.08
CA SER A 399 -26.95 2.58 -22.32
C SER A 399 -26.08 1.35 -22.51
N ILE A 400 -26.18 0.71 -23.67
CA ILE A 400 -25.36 -0.44 -24.06
C ILE A 400 -24.62 -0.06 -25.35
N VAL A 401 -23.28 -0.07 -25.33
CA VAL A 401 -22.44 0.25 -26.48
C VAL A 401 -21.50 -0.92 -26.76
N ALA A 402 -21.73 -1.63 -27.86
CA ALA A 402 -20.85 -2.69 -28.34
C ALA A 402 -20.16 -2.29 -29.65
N GLN A 403 -18.83 -2.21 -29.65
CA GLN A 403 -18.02 -1.87 -30.82
C GLN A 403 -17.05 -3.00 -31.15
N THR A 404 -17.26 -3.68 -32.29
CA THR A 404 -16.31 -4.67 -32.82
C THR A 404 -15.65 -4.18 -34.10
N GLY A 405 -14.33 -4.07 -34.11
CA GLY A 405 -13.53 -3.71 -35.28
C GLY A 405 -12.53 -2.59 -35.00
N ASN A 406 -12.25 -1.74 -36.00
CA ASN A 406 -11.20 -0.71 -35.85
C ASN A 406 -11.74 0.70 -36.09
N ALA A 407 -11.29 1.66 -35.29
CA ALA A 407 -11.62 3.08 -35.46
C ALA A 407 -13.13 3.40 -35.46
N ASN A 408 -13.95 2.61 -34.76
CA ASN A 408 -15.36 2.93 -34.59
C ASN A 408 -15.55 4.02 -33.53
N THR A 409 -16.53 4.90 -33.71
CA THR A 409 -16.88 5.97 -32.76
C THR A 409 -18.36 5.88 -32.42
N SER A 410 -18.67 5.79 -31.12
CA SER A 410 -20.03 5.80 -30.59
C SER A 410 -20.16 6.91 -29.57
N THR A 411 -21.23 7.68 -29.66
CA THR A 411 -21.61 8.68 -28.65
C THR A 411 -23.06 8.49 -28.29
N VAL A 412 -23.33 8.22 -27.01
CA VAL A 412 -24.68 8.12 -26.45
C VAL A 412 -24.85 9.24 -25.42
N ALA A 413 -25.85 10.08 -25.60
CA ALA A 413 -26.22 11.14 -24.68
C ALA A 413 -27.70 11.02 -24.29
N GLN A 414 -27.99 10.67 -23.04
CA GLN A 414 -29.33 10.52 -22.48
C GLN A 414 -29.56 11.60 -21.42
N SER A 415 -30.59 12.44 -21.57
CA SER A 415 -30.93 13.50 -20.62
C SER A 415 -32.41 13.45 -20.24
N GLY A 416 -32.72 13.05 -19.01
CA GLY A 416 -34.06 12.76 -18.51
C GLY A 416 -34.15 11.33 -17.96
N ASP A 417 -35.35 10.75 -17.86
CA ASP A 417 -35.53 9.49 -17.13
C ASP A 417 -35.99 8.32 -18.04
N LEU A 418 -35.63 7.09 -17.65
CA LEU A 418 -36.06 5.83 -18.27
C LEU A 418 -35.64 5.67 -19.74
N HIS A 419 -34.52 6.25 -20.16
CA HIS A 419 -34.03 6.06 -21.52
C HIS A 419 -33.35 4.71 -21.71
N LEU A 420 -33.52 4.09 -22.88
CA LEU A 420 -32.78 2.91 -23.32
C LEU A 420 -32.10 3.21 -24.66
N SER A 421 -30.78 3.05 -24.72
CA SER A 421 -30.00 3.16 -25.96
C SER A 421 -29.13 1.94 -26.14
N THR A 422 -29.21 1.30 -27.30
CA THR A 422 -28.33 0.21 -27.71
C THR A 422 -27.62 0.61 -28.99
N VAL A 423 -26.30 0.57 -29.00
CA VAL A 423 -25.46 0.86 -30.17
C VAL A 423 -24.53 -0.33 -30.43
N ALA A 424 -24.68 -0.98 -31.57
CA ALA A 424 -23.80 -2.03 -32.05
C ALA A 424 -23.10 -1.62 -33.35
N GLN A 425 -21.78 -1.52 -33.33
CA GLN A 425 -20.97 -1.15 -34.50
C GLN A 425 -19.98 -2.26 -34.88
N ASN A 426 -20.18 -2.86 -36.05
CA ASN A 426 -19.33 -3.92 -36.60
C ASN A 426 -18.62 -3.43 -37.86
N GLY A 427 -17.29 -3.29 -37.81
CA GLY A 427 -16.45 -2.95 -38.97
C GLY A 427 -15.44 -1.84 -38.72
N MET A 428 -15.13 -1.04 -39.74
CA MET A 428 -14.10 0.00 -39.67
C MET A 428 -14.68 1.41 -39.86
N GLY A 429 -14.37 2.33 -38.95
CA GLY A 429 -14.68 3.75 -39.12
C GLY A 429 -16.17 4.09 -39.02
N ASN A 430 -16.98 3.26 -38.36
CA ASN A 430 -18.40 3.56 -38.17
C ASN A 430 -18.58 4.65 -37.11
N ILE A 431 -19.54 5.54 -37.33
CA ILE A 431 -19.90 6.64 -36.43
C ILE A 431 -21.38 6.49 -36.06
N SER A 432 -21.68 6.46 -34.76
CA SER A 432 -23.04 6.43 -34.22
C SER A 432 -23.18 7.53 -33.18
N ASN A 433 -24.17 8.41 -33.34
CA ASN A 433 -24.52 9.44 -32.39
C ASN A 433 -25.99 9.27 -31.99
N VAL A 434 -26.26 8.89 -30.74
CA VAL A 434 -27.60 8.79 -30.16
C VAL A 434 -27.78 9.91 -29.14
N THR A 435 -28.83 10.71 -29.29
CA THR A 435 -29.22 11.75 -28.34
C THR A 435 -30.69 11.59 -27.97
N GLN A 436 -30.98 11.34 -26.69
CA GLN A 436 -32.33 11.18 -26.14
C GLN A 436 -32.57 12.23 -25.05
N VAL A 437 -33.58 13.08 -25.21
CA VAL A 437 -33.90 14.16 -24.25
C VAL A 437 -35.38 14.11 -23.86
N GLY A 438 -35.71 13.78 -22.61
CA GLY A 438 -37.09 13.70 -22.12
C GLY A 438 -37.38 12.44 -21.30
N LEU A 439 -38.43 11.70 -21.62
CA LEU A 439 -38.83 10.51 -20.86
C LEU A 439 -39.02 9.28 -21.75
N SER A 440 -38.51 8.12 -21.31
CA SER A 440 -38.87 6.80 -21.83
C SER A 440 -38.61 6.57 -23.33
N HIS A 441 -37.54 7.16 -23.87
CA HIS A 441 -37.05 6.89 -25.21
C HIS A 441 -36.35 5.53 -25.35
N THR A 442 -36.51 4.90 -26.51
CA THR A 442 -35.75 3.71 -26.91
C THR A 442 -35.07 3.96 -28.26
N SER A 443 -33.77 3.69 -28.36
CA SER A 443 -33.02 3.76 -29.59
C SER A 443 -32.18 2.50 -29.76
N ASP A 444 -32.33 1.82 -30.90
CA ASP A 444 -31.47 0.73 -31.35
C ASP A 444 -30.74 1.16 -32.63
N VAL A 445 -29.41 1.11 -32.61
CA VAL A 445 -28.55 1.41 -33.77
C VAL A 445 -27.64 0.23 -34.03
N PHE A 446 -27.84 -0.44 -35.17
CA PHE A 446 -26.97 -1.50 -35.68
C PHE A 446 -26.28 -1.04 -36.96
N GLN A 447 -24.94 -1.00 -36.96
CA GLN A 447 -24.12 -0.67 -38.13
C GLN A 447 -23.20 -1.85 -38.47
N ASN A 448 -23.36 -2.42 -39.67
CA ASN A 448 -22.51 -3.51 -40.17
C ASN A 448 -21.85 -3.13 -41.50
N GLY A 449 -20.54 -2.90 -41.47
CA GLY A 449 -19.71 -2.53 -42.61
C GLY A 449 -18.77 -1.38 -42.27
N ASN A 450 -18.30 -0.63 -43.26
CA ASN A 450 -17.27 0.40 -43.05
C ASN A 450 -17.80 1.81 -43.33
N ALA A 451 -17.35 2.79 -42.53
CA ALA A 451 -17.66 4.21 -42.70
C ALA A 451 -19.16 4.53 -42.71
N ASN A 452 -19.98 3.77 -41.97
CA ASN A 452 -21.39 4.07 -41.78
C ASN A 452 -21.55 5.20 -40.75
N ASN A 453 -22.50 6.11 -40.98
CA ASN A 453 -22.81 7.23 -40.10
C ASN A 453 -24.29 7.19 -39.71
N SER A 454 -24.60 7.09 -38.42
CA SER A 454 -25.95 7.07 -37.87
C SER A 454 -26.10 8.21 -36.87
N ILE A 455 -27.14 9.03 -37.04
CA ILE A 455 -27.51 10.08 -36.09
C ILE A 455 -28.96 9.87 -35.67
N VAL A 456 -29.20 9.62 -34.39
CA VAL A 456 -30.52 9.52 -33.79
C VAL A 456 -30.71 10.67 -32.80
N THR A 457 -31.80 11.42 -32.95
CA THR A 457 -32.20 12.47 -32.01
C THR A 457 -33.66 12.30 -31.64
N GLN A 458 -33.94 12.02 -30.38
CA GLN A 458 -35.30 11.89 -29.82
C GLN A 458 -35.51 12.96 -28.75
N THR A 459 -36.54 13.78 -28.87
CA THR A 459 -36.89 14.82 -27.90
C THR A 459 -38.37 14.74 -27.53
N GLY A 460 -38.70 14.65 -26.25
CA GLY A 460 -40.09 14.53 -25.78
C GLY A 460 -40.33 13.23 -25.03
N ASN A 461 -41.42 12.51 -25.33
CA ASN A 461 -41.79 11.30 -24.59
C ASN A 461 -42.00 10.08 -25.50
N THR A 462 -41.54 8.90 -25.06
CA THR A 462 -41.92 7.56 -25.58
C THR A 462 -41.59 7.29 -27.05
N HIS A 463 -40.57 7.96 -27.60
CA HIS A 463 -40.08 7.68 -28.95
C HIS A 463 -39.32 6.35 -29.02
N VAL A 464 -39.50 5.64 -30.13
CA VAL A 464 -38.75 4.43 -30.47
C VAL A 464 -38.10 4.65 -31.84
N SER A 465 -36.80 4.39 -31.94
CA SER A 465 -36.04 4.38 -33.20
C SER A 465 -35.28 3.07 -33.33
N ASP A 466 -35.26 2.54 -34.56
CA ASP A 466 -34.49 1.36 -34.96
C ASP A 466 -33.77 1.75 -36.26
N VAL A 467 -32.44 1.71 -36.24
CA VAL A 467 -31.57 2.06 -37.36
C VAL A 467 -30.65 0.88 -37.67
N ASP A 468 -30.93 0.20 -38.77
CA ASP A 468 -30.10 -0.88 -39.30
C ASP A 468 -29.38 -0.43 -40.58
N GLN A 469 -28.06 -0.29 -40.52
CA GLN A 469 -27.20 0.09 -41.65
C GLN A 469 -26.25 -1.05 -42.05
N ILE A 470 -26.54 -1.69 -43.18
CA ILE A 470 -25.70 -2.76 -43.75
C ILE A 470 -25.00 -2.25 -45.01
N GLY A 471 -23.68 -2.38 -45.08
CA GLY A 471 -22.85 -1.96 -46.23
C GLY A 471 -21.84 -0.88 -45.87
N ASN A 472 -21.30 -0.17 -46.86
CA ASN A 472 -20.24 0.81 -46.66
C ASN A 472 -20.70 2.23 -47.01
N GLY A 473 -20.31 3.22 -46.19
CA GLY A 473 -20.55 4.63 -46.47
C GLY A 473 -22.01 5.07 -46.32
N ASN A 474 -22.83 4.31 -45.59
CA ASN A 474 -24.23 4.66 -45.40
C ASN A 474 -24.38 5.86 -44.47
N THR A 475 -25.41 6.68 -44.65
CA THR A 475 -25.77 7.76 -43.72
C THR A 475 -27.24 7.66 -43.35
N SER A 476 -27.54 7.67 -42.05
CA SER A 476 -28.90 7.64 -41.49
C SER A 476 -29.05 8.82 -40.54
N THR A 477 -30.23 9.45 -40.58
CA THR A 477 -30.61 10.50 -39.63
C THR A 477 -32.06 10.30 -39.23
N VAL A 478 -32.29 10.05 -37.95
CA VAL A 478 -33.61 9.93 -37.34
C VAL A 478 -33.80 11.11 -36.40
N THR A 479 -34.88 11.87 -36.58
CA THR A 479 -35.26 12.95 -35.66
C THR A 479 -36.73 12.79 -35.29
N GLN A 480 -37.01 12.62 -34.01
CA GLN A 480 -38.37 12.51 -33.47
C GLN A 480 -38.55 13.59 -32.38
N SER A 481 -39.62 14.37 -32.49
CA SER A 481 -39.93 15.44 -31.54
C SER A 481 -41.43 15.55 -31.30
N ASN A 482 -41.86 15.72 -30.04
CA ASN A 482 -43.26 16.06 -29.72
C ASN A 482 -43.40 17.10 -28.60
#